data_AF-A0A3C0YD98-F1
#
_entry.id   AF-A0A3C0YD98-F1
#
_cell.length_a   1.000
_cell.length_b   1.000
_cell.length_c   1.000
_cell.angle_alpha   90.00
_cell.angle_beta   90.00
_cell.angle_gamma   90.00
#
_symmetry.space_group_name_H-M   'P 1'
#
loop_
_entity.id
_entity.type
_entity.pdbx_description
1 polymer ?
#
loop_
_entity_poly.entity_id
_entity_poly.type
_entity_poly.pdbx_seq_one_letter_code
_entity_poly.pdbx_strand_id
1 'polypeptide(L)'
;MIYEICTQTDPGLTRDNNEDVVAFDAATRLCILADGMGGYNAGEIASGMAAAFIKSEMSRWLSQAGRQANAKDVRRALEICVENANHSIFNAANSNPQYAGMGTTLVVGVFQGDRLLLGHIGDSRCYRLRGQTFQQITKDHSLLQEQLDAGLITP
;
A
#
# COMPACT_ATOMS: atom_id res chain seq x y z
N MET A 1 -10.17 -20.90 6.26
CA MET A 1 -10.38 -19.61 6.93
C MET A 1 -11.17 -18.68 6.02
N ILE A 2 -12.10 -17.96 6.64
CA ILE A 2 -12.88 -16.89 6.03
C ILE A 2 -12.35 -15.60 6.68
N TYR A 3 -11.90 -14.65 5.86
CA TYR A 3 -11.52 -13.32 6.32
C TYR A 3 -12.69 -12.38 6.08
N GLU A 4 -13.02 -11.59 7.09
CA GLU A 4 -13.88 -10.43 6.95
C GLU A 4 -12.99 -9.20 6.78
N ILE A 5 -13.28 -8.38 5.78
CA ILE A 5 -12.50 -7.19 5.46
C ILE A 5 -13.43 -5.99 5.59
N CYS A 6 -13.03 -5.03 6.42
CA CYS A 6 -13.69 -3.76 6.57
C CYS A 6 -12.71 -2.65 6.21
N THR A 7 -13.20 -1.60 5.57
CA THR A 7 -12.40 -0.43 5.17
C THR A 7 -13.12 0.83 5.59
N GLN A 8 -12.36 1.81 6.06
CA GLN A 8 -12.85 3.14 6.38
C GLN A 8 -11.77 4.14 6.00
N THR A 9 -12.18 5.30 5.49
CA THR A 9 -11.32 6.44 5.21
C THR A 9 -12.09 7.71 5.58
N ASP A 10 -11.38 8.74 6.02
CA ASP A 10 -11.95 10.02 6.46
C ASP A 10 -10.93 11.14 6.14
N PRO A 11 -11.35 12.28 5.55
CA PRO A 11 -10.45 13.42 5.30
C PRO A 11 -9.91 14.06 6.59
N GLY A 12 -10.52 13.77 7.74
CA GLY A 12 -10.29 14.45 8.99
C GLY A 12 -10.92 15.84 9.02
N LEU A 13 -10.53 16.63 10.03
CA LEU A 13 -11.11 17.95 10.29
C LEU A 13 -10.31 19.11 9.68
N THR A 14 -9.09 18.84 9.20
CA THR A 14 -8.10 19.88 8.86
C THR A 14 -7.78 19.94 7.37
N ARG A 15 -8.01 18.85 6.63
CA ARG A 15 -7.69 18.77 5.20
C ARG A 15 -8.98 18.91 4.39
N ASP A 16 -8.89 19.66 3.29
CA ASP A 16 -10.01 19.86 2.36
C ASP A 16 -10.18 18.70 1.38
N ASN A 17 -9.12 17.89 1.19
CA ASN A 17 -9.11 16.74 0.29
C ASN A 17 -8.58 15.49 1.01
N ASN A 18 -9.14 14.34 0.65
CA ASN A 18 -8.68 13.04 1.13
C ASN A 18 -7.75 12.42 0.08
N GLU A 19 -6.46 12.33 0.40
CA GLU A 19 -5.46 11.72 -0.47
C GLU A 19 -5.25 10.22 -0.16
N ASP A 20 -5.98 9.67 0.81
CA ASP A 20 -5.91 8.26 1.18
C ASP A 20 -6.85 7.41 0.33
N VAL A 21 -6.35 6.27 -0.13
CA VAL A 21 -7.13 5.26 -0.82
C VAL A 21 -7.01 3.92 -0.09
N VAL A 22 -8.17 3.37 0.27
CA VAL A 22 -8.33 1.99 0.74
C VAL A 22 -9.09 1.18 -0.30
N ALA A 23 -8.55 0.04 -0.68
CA ALA A 23 -9.17 -0.85 -1.64
C ALA A 23 -8.99 -2.31 -1.25
N PHE A 24 -9.96 -3.15 -1.60
CA PHE A 24 -9.84 -4.60 -1.44
C PHE A 24 -10.52 -5.34 -2.59
N ASP A 25 -10.16 -6.62 -2.71
CA ASP A 25 -10.85 -7.60 -3.54
C ASP A 25 -11.07 -8.87 -2.72
N ALA A 26 -12.33 -9.16 -2.43
CA ALA A 26 -12.73 -10.32 -1.62
C ALA A 26 -12.44 -11.66 -2.31
N ALA A 27 -12.48 -11.72 -3.65
CA ALA A 27 -12.27 -12.97 -4.39
C ALA A 27 -10.83 -13.47 -4.27
N THR A 28 -9.89 -12.52 -4.36
CA THR A 28 -8.44 -12.77 -4.28
C THR A 28 -7.85 -12.48 -2.90
N ARG A 29 -8.66 -11.90 -1.99
CA ARG A 29 -8.28 -11.49 -0.62
C ARG A 29 -7.08 -10.54 -0.62
N LEU A 30 -7.10 -9.64 -1.59
CA LEU A 30 -6.15 -8.55 -1.75
C LEU A 30 -6.67 -7.33 -0.96
N CYS A 31 -5.81 -6.70 -0.18
CA CYS A 31 -6.06 -5.45 0.52
C CYS A 31 -4.97 -4.44 0.16
N ILE A 32 -5.34 -3.18 -0.01
CA ILE A 32 -4.45 -2.10 -0.44
C ILE A 32 -4.80 -0.87 0.39
N LEU A 33 -3.77 -0.19 0.89
CA LEU A 33 -3.81 1.14 1.46
C LEU A 33 -2.72 1.96 0.76
N ALA A 34 -3.05 3.18 0.36
CA ALA A 34 -2.13 4.13 -0.23
C ALA A 34 -2.44 5.52 0.32
N ASP A 35 -1.44 6.20 0.88
CA ASP A 35 -1.53 7.57 1.40
C ASP A 35 -0.78 8.48 0.41
N GLY A 36 -1.55 9.33 -0.27
CA GLY A 36 -1.04 10.24 -1.28
C GLY A 36 -0.21 11.36 -0.66
N MET A 37 0.91 11.69 -1.32
CA MET A 37 1.80 12.76 -0.92
C MET A 37 2.16 13.62 -2.13
N GLY A 38 1.81 14.91 -2.09
CA GLY A 38 2.18 15.83 -3.16
C GLY A 38 2.21 17.31 -2.78
N GLY A 39 1.99 17.64 -1.50
CA GLY A 39 1.83 19.03 -1.07
C GLY A 39 0.54 19.62 -1.64
N TYR A 40 0.65 20.66 -2.48
CA TYR A 40 -0.49 21.23 -3.20
C TYR A 40 -0.92 20.42 -4.45
N ASN A 41 -0.16 19.39 -4.85
CA ASN A 41 -0.31 18.74 -6.14
C ASN A 41 -0.64 17.25 -6.04
N ALA A 42 -1.88 16.90 -6.34
CA ALA A 42 -2.30 15.60 -6.91
C ALA A 42 -1.90 14.33 -6.13
N GLY A 43 -1.81 14.38 -4.79
CA GLY A 43 -1.56 13.19 -3.97
C GLY A 43 -2.68 12.16 -4.12
N GLU A 44 -3.93 12.61 -4.22
CA GLU A 44 -5.10 11.77 -4.49
C GLU A 44 -5.03 11.06 -5.84
N ILE A 45 -4.37 11.68 -6.83
CA ILE A 45 -4.15 11.08 -8.14
C ILE A 45 -3.11 9.97 -8.01
N ALA A 46 -2.00 10.22 -7.31
CA ALA A 46 -0.95 9.23 -7.11
C ALA A 46 -1.45 7.99 -6.36
N SER A 47 -2.13 8.18 -5.21
CA SER A 47 -2.68 7.08 -4.41
C SER A 47 -3.79 6.32 -5.16
N GLY A 48 -4.66 7.04 -5.87
CA GLY A 48 -5.66 6.46 -6.76
C GLY A 48 -5.08 5.61 -7.88
N MET A 49 -4.04 6.11 -8.56
CA MET A 49 -3.32 5.37 -9.60
C MET A 49 -2.68 4.10 -9.05
N ALA A 50 -1.98 4.18 -7.92
CA ALA A 50 -1.36 3.01 -7.27
C ALA A 50 -2.41 1.96 -6.93
N ALA A 51 -3.46 2.34 -6.21
CA ALA A 51 -4.48 1.40 -5.76
C ALA A 51 -5.22 0.74 -6.93
N ALA A 52 -5.61 1.52 -7.95
CA ALA A 52 -6.30 1.00 -9.12
C ALA A 52 -5.41 0.02 -9.92
N PHE A 53 -4.15 0.37 -10.15
CA PHE A 53 -3.21 -0.45 -10.90
C PHE A 53 -2.93 -1.78 -10.17
N ILE A 54 -2.57 -1.71 -8.88
CA ILE A 54 -2.28 -2.90 -8.08
C ILE A 54 -3.52 -3.79 -7.97
N LYS A 55 -4.69 -3.21 -7.71
CA LYS A 55 -5.94 -3.98 -7.64
C LYS A 55 -6.19 -4.72 -8.96
N SER A 56 -6.12 -4.04 -10.10
CA SER A 56 -6.35 -4.67 -11.40
C SER A 56 -5.40 -5.82 -11.68
N GLU A 57 -4.09 -5.54 -11.65
CA GLU A 57 -3.08 -6.50 -12.11
C GLU A 57 -2.91 -7.67 -11.12
N MET A 58 -2.89 -7.39 -9.82
CA MET A 58 -2.76 -8.46 -8.82
C MET A 58 -4.03 -9.30 -8.73
N SER A 59 -5.23 -8.73 -8.78
CA SER A 59 -6.46 -9.52 -8.79
C SER A 59 -6.53 -10.42 -10.01
N ARG A 60 -6.15 -9.91 -11.20
CA ARG A 60 -6.09 -10.71 -12.43
C ARG A 60 -5.08 -11.85 -12.32
N TRP A 61 -3.86 -11.56 -11.86
CA TRP A 61 -2.82 -12.55 -11.70
C TRP A 61 -3.19 -13.63 -10.66
N LEU A 62 -3.69 -13.23 -9.49
CA LEU A 62 -4.11 -14.14 -8.43
C LEU A 62 -5.28 -15.04 -8.85
N SER A 63 -6.21 -14.51 -9.65
CA SER A 63 -7.32 -15.29 -10.19
C SER A 63 -6.84 -16.38 -11.17
N GLN A 64 -5.79 -16.09 -11.95
CA GLN A 64 -5.19 -17.05 -12.89
C GLN A 64 -4.29 -18.07 -12.20
N ALA A 65 -3.45 -17.64 -11.26
CA ALA A 65 -2.53 -18.51 -10.52
C ALA A 65 -3.28 -19.42 -9.53
N GLY A 66 -4.46 -19.00 -9.08
CA GLY A 66 -5.30 -19.74 -8.15
C GLY A 66 -4.84 -19.63 -6.70
N ARG A 67 -5.64 -20.21 -5.79
CA ARG A 67 -5.47 -20.06 -4.33
C ARG A 67 -4.24 -20.75 -3.74
N GLN A 68 -3.54 -21.56 -4.52
CA GLN A 68 -2.35 -22.33 -4.10
C GLN A 68 -1.06 -21.81 -4.75
N ALA A 69 -1.09 -20.60 -5.34
CA ALA A 69 0.10 -19.96 -5.87
C ALA A 69 1.18 -19.87 -4.78
N ASN A 70 2.40 -20.30 -5.12
CA ASN A 70 3.52 -20.25 -4.18
C ASN A 70 3.83 -18.80 -3.80
N ALA A 71 4.18 -18.58 -2.53
CA ALA A 71 4.53 -17.27 -1.99
C ALA A 71 5.64 -16.56 -2.79
N LYS A 72 6.60 -17.31 -3.37
CA LYS A 72 7.65 -16.73 -4.22
C LYS A 72 7.09 -16.11 -5.51
N ASP A 73 6.10 -16.76 -6.12
CA ASP A 73 5.50 -16.29 -7.36
C ASP A 73 4.60 -15.08 -7.09
N VAL A 74 3.83 -15.13 -6.00
CA VAL A 74 3.01 -13.99 -5.53
C VAL A 74 3.91 -12.78 -5.25
N ARG A 75 5.03 -12.98 -4.54
CA ARG A 75 6.02 -11.92 -4.28
C ARG A 75 6.55 -11.31 -5.57
N ARG A 76 6.98 -12.15 -6.53
CA ARG A 76 7.53 -11.68 -7.81
C ARG A 76 6.49 -10.91 -8.61
N ALA A 77 5.25 -11.40 -8.66
CA ALA A 77 4.15 -10.71 -9.33
C ALA A 77 3.88 -9.35 -8.68
N LEU A 78 3.91 -9.29 -7.35
CA LEU A 78 3.72 -8.06 -6.61
C LEU A 78 4.84 -7.04 -6.87
N GLU A 79 6.10 -7.48 -6.86
CA GLU A 79 7.25 -6.61 -7.18
C GLU A 79 7.10 -5.97 -8.57
N ILE A 80 6.75 -6.77 -9.59
CA ILE A 80 6.51 -6.29 -10.95
C ILE A 80 5.33 -5.31 -11.00
N CYS A 81 4.23 -5.61 -10.31
CA CYS A 81 3.06 -4.72 -10.27
C CYS A 81 3.39 -3.38 -9.61
N VAL A 82 4.14 -3.40 -8.51
CA VAL A 82 4.56 -2.21 -7.78
C VAL A 82 5.53 -1.37 -8.60
N GLU A 83 6.50 -1.99 -9.27
CA GLU A 83 7.45 -1.29 -10.16
C GLU A 83 6.71 -0.60 -11.32
N ASN A 84 5.76 -1.29 -11.96
CA ASN A 84 4.95 -0.72 -13.03
C ASN A 84 4.06 0.42 -12.53
N ALA A 85 3.41 0.28 -11.36
CA ALA A 85 2.61 1.35 -10.76
C ALA A 85 3.48 2.59 -10.47
N ASN A 86 4.67 2.39 -9.91
CA ASN A 86 5.64 3.46 -9.66
C ASN A 86 6.06 4.17 -10.96
N HIS A 87 6.37 3.42 -12.02
CA HIS A 87 6.69 4.01 -13.33
C HIS A 87 5.53 4.80 -13.91
N SER A 88 4.28 4.31 -13.79
CA SER A 88 3.10 5.06 -14.24
C SER A 88 2.93 6.38 -13.50
N ILE A 89 3.09 6.39 -12.17
CA ILE A 89 2.99 7.59 -11.33
C ILE A 89 4.12 8.57 -11.68
N PHE A 90 5.36 8.08 -11.76
CA PHE A 90 6.53 8.89 -12.09
C PHE A 90 6.42 9.54 -13.49
N ASN A 91 5.95 8.78 -14.48
CA ASN A 91 5.74 9.30 -15.83
C ASN A 91 4.63 10.35 -15.87
N ALA A 92 3.53 10.14 -15.14
CA ALA A 92 2.45 11.12 -15.02
C ALA A 92 2.92 12.41 -14.34
N ALA A 93 3.72 12.29 -13.28
CA ALA A 93 4.31 13.43 -12.57
C ALA A 93 5.24 14.27 -13.46
N ASN A 94 6.01 13.62 -14.35
CA ASN A 94 6.92 14.31 -15.26
C ASN A 94 6.25 14.86 -16.52
N SER A 95 5.12 14.28 -16.94
CA SER A 95 4.44 14.67 -18.18
C SER A 95 3.41 15.79 -17.98
N ASN A 96 2.91 15.97 -16.75
CA ASN A 96 1.95 17.01 -16.42
C ASN A 96 2.49 17.90 -15.28
N PRO A 97 2.76 19.19 -15.53
CA PRO A 97 3.18 20.12 -14.48
C PRO A 97 2.26 20.18 -13.25
N GLN A 98 0.96 19.89 -13.41
CA GLN A 98 0.00 19.84 -12.30
C GLN A 98 0.21 18.63 -11.37
N TYR A 99 0.90 17.59 -11.85
CA TYR A 99 1.20 16.37 -11.11
C TYR A 99 2.65 16.34 -10.62
N ALA A 100 3.39 17.43 -10.84
CA ALA A 100 4.81 17.49 -10.52
C ALA A 100 5.02 17.25 -9.02
N GLY A 101 5.85 16.24 -8.71
CA GLY A 101 6.20 15.87 -7.34
C GLY A 101 5.19 14.99 -6.62
N MET A 102 4.10 14.55 -7.27
CA MET A 102 3.17 13.62 -6.64
C MET A 102 3.83 12.26 -6.38
N GLY A 103 3.43 11.63 -5.30
CA GLY A 103 3.83 10.31 -4.87
C GLY A 103 2.80 9.72 -3.93
N THR A 104 3.01 8.50 -3.49
CA THR A 104 2.11 7.84 -2.53
C THR A 104 2.89 6.78 -1.78
N THR A 105 2.51 6.55 -0.53
CA THR A 105 2.87 5.31 0.17
C THR A 105 2.11 4.13 -0.44
N LEU A 106 2.48 2.91 -0.05
CA LEU A 106 1.73 1.72 -0.38
C LEU A 106 1.87 0.69 0.75
N VAL A 107 0.76 0.14 1.23
CA VAL A 107 0.71 -1.10 2.00
C VAL A 107 -0.24 -2.05 1.29
N VAL A 108 0.24 -3.24 0.95
CA VAL A 108 -0.51 -4.24 0.19
C VAL A 108 -0.42 -5.60 0.85
N GLY A 109 -1.56 -6.23 1.08
CA GLY A 109 -1.69 -7.51 1.74
C GLY A 109 -2.42 -8.54 0.87
N VAL A 110 -1.88 -9.75 0.76
CA VAL A 110 -2.54 -10.89 0.10
C VAL A 110 -2.69 -12.02 1.11
N PHE A 111 -3.94 -12.40 1.41
CA PHE A 111 -4.22 -13.49 2.34
C PHE A 111 -4.34 -14.85 1.63
N GLN A 112 -3.43 -15.77 1.96
CA GLN A 112 -3.46 -17.16 1.49
C GLN A 112 -3.59 -18.11 2.68
N GLY A 113 -4.77 -18.71 2.86
CA GLY A 113 -5.02 -19.59 3.99
C GLY A 113 -4.87 -18.86 5.33
N ASP A 114 -3.86 -19.22 6.11
CA ASP A 114 -3.47 -18.62 7.40
C ASP A 114 -2.31 -17.64 7.32
N ARG A 115 -1.84 -17.33 6.10
CA ARG A 115 -0.68 -16.49 5.84
C ARG A 115 -1.08 -15.17 5.19
N LEU A 116 -0.34 -14.12 5.54
CA LEU A 116 -0.39 -12.81 4.91
C LEU A 116 0.95 -12.57 4.22
N LEU A 117 0.93 -12.34 2.91
CA LEU A 117 2.05 -11.72 2.21
C LEU A 117 1.84 -10.20 2.25
N LEU A 118 2.86 -9.48 2.71
CA LEU A 118 2.79 -8.03 2.92
C LEU A 118 3.90 -7.34 2.10
N GLY A 119 3.51 -6.36 1.29
CA GLY A 119 4.40 -5.37 0.69
C GLY A 119 4.16 -4.01 1.34
N HIS A 120 5.22 -3.23 1.54
CA HIS A 120 5.10 -1.86 2.05
C HIS A 120 6.16 -0.93 1.47
N ILE A 121 5.77 0.32 1.23
CA ILE A 121 6.61 1.44 0.79
C ILE A 121 6.11 2.69 1.51
N GLY A 122 7.00 3.41 2.18
CA GLY A 122 6.67 4.64 2.90
C GLY A 122 6.47 4.38 4.39
N ASP A 123 5.70 5.24 5.03
CA ASP A 123 5.46 5.26 6.47
C ASP A 123 4.02 4.88 6.84
N SER A 124 3.16 4.52 5.88
CA SER A 124 1.92 3.81 6.19
C SER A 124 2.21 2.43 6.80
N ARG A 125 1.35 1.99 7.72
CA ARG A 125 1.68 0.90 8.64
C ARG A 125 0.72 -0.28 8.58
N CYS A 126 1.27 -1.47 8.82
CA CYS A 126 0.49 -2.67 9.07
C CYS A 126 0.72 -3.16 10.50
N TYR A 127 -0.36 -3.47 11.20
CA TYR A 127 -0.33 -4.00 12.56
C TYR A 127 -1.01 -5.36 12.63
N ARG A 128 -0.60 -6.16 13.62
CA ARG A 128 -1.26 -7.41 13.99
C ARG A 128 -1.66 -7.37 15.45
N LEU A 129 -2.95 -7.59 15.72
CA LEU A 129 -3.48 -7.88 17.04
C LEU A 129 -3.69 -9.39 17.19
N ARG A 130 -3.07 -10.01 18.19
CA ARG A 130 -3.28 -11.43 18.54
C ARG A 130 -3.39 -11.57 20.05
N GLY A 131 -4.56 -11.93 20.56
CA GLY A 131 -4.82 -11.89 22.00
C GLY A 131 -4.68 -10.45 22.51
N GLN A 132 -3.76 -10.24 23.45
CA GLN A 132 -3.44 -8.91 24.00
C GLN A 132 -2.21 -8.26 23.36
N THR A 133 -1.58 -8.90 22.37
CA THR A 133 -0.38 -8.38 21.72
C THR A 133 -0.74 -7.60 20.46
N PHE A 134 -0.58 -6.28 20.52
CA PHE A 134 -0.64 -5.39 19.36
C PHE A 134 0.77 -5.07 18.88
N GLN A 135 1.11 -5.48 17.66
CA GLN A 135 2.47 -5.38 17.13
C GLN A 135 2.47 -4.73 15.74
N GLN A 136 3.33 -3.72 15.56
CA GLN A 136 3.63 -3.19 14.22
C GLN A 136 4.48 -4.20 13.44
N ILE A 137 4.06 -4.53 12.22
CA ILE A 137 4.74 -5.47 11.34
C ILE A 137 5.69 -4.73 10.39
N THR A 138 5.28 -3.57 9.90
CA THR A 138 6.08 -2.72 9.00
C THR A 138 7.01 -1.82 9.78
N LYS A 139 8.00 -1.27 9.10
CA LYS A 139 8.92 -0.29 9.66
C LYS A 139 8.97 0.90 8.72
N ASP A 140 8.69 2.08 9.24
CA ASP A 140 8.48 3.26 8.42
C ASP A 140 9.73 3.62 7.61
N HIS A 141 9.56 3.89 6.32
CA HIS A 141 10.63 4.45 5.49
C HIS A 141 10.69 5.97 5.68
N SER A 142 11.08 6.41 6.89
CA SER A 142 11.17 7.82 7.26
C SER A 142 12.51 8.16 7.91
N LEU A 143 12.94 9.43 7.79
CA LEU A 143 14.18 9.90 8.42
C LEU A 143 14.14 9.73 9.95
N LEU A 144 12.97 9.92 10.55
CA LEU A 144 12.77 9.71 11.99
C LEU A 144 13.06 8.25 12.36
N GLN A 145 12.56 7.30 11.57
CA GLN A 145 12.81 5.87 11.80
C GLN A 145 14.30 5.54 11.66
N GLU A 146 15.00 6.11 10.67
CA GLU A 146 16.45 5.95 10.52
C GLU A 146 17.23 6.48 11.73
N GLN A 147 16.81 7.61 12.31
CA GLN A 147 17.43 8.18 13.51
C GLN A 147 17.18 7.33 14.76
N LEU A 148 15.97 6.77 14.91
CA LEU A 148 15.64 5.81 15.97
C LEU A 148 16.52 4.56 15.86
N ASP A 149 16.68 4.02 14.66
CA ASP A 149 17.49 2.83 14.40
C ASP A 149 18.99 3.05 14.68
N ALA A 150 19.48 4.25 14.37
CA ALA A 150 20.84 4.66 14.66
C ALA A 150 21.07 4.98 16.14
N GLY A 151 20.03 4.94 16.98
CA GLY A 151 20.10 5.29 18.41
C GLY A 151 20.37 6.77 18.66
N LEU A 152 20.14 7.64 17.66
CA LEU A 152 20.31 9.09 17.78
C LEU A 152 19.17 9.72 18.58
N ILE A 153 18.00 9.08 18.58
CA ILE A 153 16.80 9.47 19.31
C ILE A 153 16.14 8.24 19.93
N THR A 154 15.31 8.44 20.95
CA THR A 154 14.53 7.39 21.61
C THR A 154 13.03 7.57 21.33
N PRO A 155 12.24 6.47 21.29
CA PRO A 155 10.80 6.52 21.07
C PRO A 155 10.03 7.36 22.11
#